data_AF-A0A7W2AH46-F1
#
_entry.id   AF-A0A7W2AH46-F1
#
_cell.length_a   1.000
_cell.length_b   1.000
_cell.length_c   1.000
_cell.angle_alpha   90.00
_cell.angle_beta   90.00
_cell.angle_gamma   90.00
#
_symmetry.space_group_name_H-M   'P 1'
#
loop_
_entity.id
_entity.type
_entity.pdbx_description
1 polymer ?
#
loop_
_entity_poly.entity_id
_entity_poly.type
_entity_poly.pdbx_seq_one_letter_code
_entity_poly.pdbx_strand_id
1 'polypeptide(L)' 'MAEILPCKAVEEELERLRHELYQFVSGEPVRLGAAEVLPLSMKLDLLILEVQKAKKKCCQ' A
#
# COMPACT_ATOMS: atom_id res chain seq x y z
N MET A 1 -19.84 3.78 -19.21
CA MET A 1 -19.95 3.91 -17.74
C MET A 1 -18.67 3.33 -17.18
N ALA A 2 -17.87 4.17 -16.52
CA ALA A 2 -16.52 3.87 -16.08
C ALA A 2 -16.46 2.51 -15.38
N GLU A 3 -15.52 1.67 -15.79
CA GLU A 3 -15.17 0.43 -15.12
C GLU A 3 -14.78 0.77 -13.69
N ILE A 4 -15.73 0.62 -12.76
CA ILE A 4 -15.50 0.81 -11.33
C ILE A 4 -14.69 -0.41 -10.89
N LEU A 5 -13.38 -0.32 -11.17
CA LEU A 5 -12.39 -1.32 -10.87
C LEU A 5 -12.41 -1.61 -9.37
N PRO A 6 -12.23 -2.88 -8.95
CA PRO A 6 -11.92 -3.25 -7.57
C PRO A 6 -10.64 -2.57 -7.02
N CYS A 7 -9.96 -1.74 -7.81
CA CYS A 7 -8.77 -0.98 -7.46
C CYS A 7 -9.03 0.15 -6.44
N LYS A 8 -10.20 0.81 -6.44
CA LYS A 8 -10.40 1.99 -5.57
C LYS A 8 -10.27 1.67 -4.08
N ALA A 9 -10.90 0.58 -3.64
CA ALA A 9 -10.83 0.17 -2.23
C ALA A 9 -9.40 -0.21 -1.82
N VAL A 10 -8.65 -0.87 -2.71
CA VAL A 10 -7.27 -1.28 -2.44
C VAL A 10 -6.31 -0.09 -2.52
N GLU A 11 -6.57 0.89 -3.39
CA GLU A 11 -5.82 2.16 -3.47
C GLU A 11 -6.06 3.01 -2.21
N GLU A 12 -7.29 3.08 -1.71
CA GLU A 12 -7.61 3.74 -0.44
C GLU A 12 -6.96 3.05 0.77
N GLU A 13 -6.94 1.71 0.80
CA GLU A 13 -6.25 0.94 1.85
C GLU A 13 -4.73 1.17 1.80
N LEU A 14 -4.16 1.23 0.61
CA LEU A 14 -2.73 1.49 0.39
C LEU A 14 -2.35 2.91 0.81
N GLU A 15 -3.19 3.90 0.48
CA GLU A 15 -2.99 5.29 0.92
C GLU A 15 -3.09 5.41 2.44
N ARG A 16 -4.06 4.73 3.09
CA ARG A 16 -4.17 4.65 4.54
C ARG A 16 -2.91 4.07 5.19
N LEU A 17 -2.46 2.90 4.74
CA LEU A 17 -1.25 2.26 5.27
C LEU A 17 0.00 3.09 5.03
N ARG A 18 0.08 3.80 3.90
CA ARG A 18 1.18 4.75 3.63
C ARG A 18 1.17 5.92 4.61
N HIS A 19 -0.02 6.43 4.94
CA HIS A 19 -0.18 7.50 5.93
C HIS A 19 0.16 7.02 7.35
N GLU A 20 -0.30 5.83 7.73
CA GLU A 20 0.04 5.21 9.02
C GLU A 20 1.54 4.96 9.14
N LEU A 21 2.19 4.44 8.10
CA LEU A 21 3.63 4.25 8.07
C LEU A 21 4.37 5.60 8.22
N TYR A 22 3.92 6.63 7.49
CA TYR A 22 4.50 7.98 7.58
C TYR A 22 4.36 8.59 8.98
N GLN A 23 3.20 8.43 9.62
CA GLN A 23 2.94 8.87 10.98
C GLN A 23 3.76 8.07 12.00
N PHE A 24 3.85 6.76 11.85
CA PHE A 24 4.61 5.86 12.74
C PHE A 24 6.11 6.16 12.70
N VAL A 25 6.61 6.45 11.50
CA VAL A 25 7.98 6.87 11.24
C VAL A 25 8.19 8.35 11.59
N SER A 26 7.12 9.09 11.92
CA SER A 26 7.11 10.54 12.22
C SER A 26 7.80 11.39 11.15
N GLY A 27 7.80 10.94 9.89
CA GLY A 27 8.55 11.56 8.81
C GLY A 27 10.07 11.38 8.86
N GLU A 28 10.59 10.59 9.81
CA GLU A 28 12.03 10.29 9.94
C GLU A 28 12.41 8.99 9.23
N PRO A 29 12.93 9.03 7.99
CA PRO A 29 13.20 7.83 7.19
C PRO A 29 14.17 6.83 7.86
N VAL A 30 14.97 7.28 8.83
CA VAL A 30 15.87 6.42 9.62
C VAL A 30 15.09 5.37 10.44
N ARG A 31 13.85 5.67 10.81
CA ARG A 31 12.98 4.76 11.56
C ARG A 31 12.35 3.67 10.68
N LEU A 32 12.43 3.78 9.35
CA LEU A 32 12.00 2.70 8.42
C LEU A 32 12.79 1.41 8.60
N GLY A 33 14.03 1.52 9.09
CA GLY A 33 14.86 0.36 9.43
C GLY A 33 14.54 -0.28 10.78
N ALA A 34 13.61 0.29 11.56
CA ALA A 34 13.24 -0.27 12.85
C ALA A 34 12.46 -1.59 12.66
N ALA A 35 12.75 -2.58 13.52
CA ALA A 35 12.11 -3.89 13.50
C ALA A 35 10.57 -3.82 13.61
N GLU A 36 10.05 -2.73 14.18
CA GLU A 36 8.62 -2.47 14.35
C GLU A 36 7.93 -2.00 13.06
N VAL A 37 8.69 -1.50 12.08
CA VAL A 37 8.17 -1.02 10.78
C VAL A 37 8.15 -2.15 9.73
N LEU A 38 8.97 -3.18 9.92
CA LEU A 38 9.05 -4.36 9.05
C LEU A 38 7.68 -5.02 8.76
N PRO A 39 6.82 -5.29 9.77
CA PRO A 39 5.50 -5.88 9.53
C PRO A 39 4.56 -4.96 8.73
N LEU A 40 4.65 -3.65 8.92
CA LEU A 40 3.87 -2.66 8.17
C LEU A 40 4.37 -2.55 6.72
N SER A 41 5.69 -2.53 6.52
CA SER A 41 6.29 -2.52 5.17
C SER A 41 5.88 -3.78 4.40
N MET A 42 5.98 -4.96 5.00
CA MET A 42 5.57 -6.21 4.34
C MET A 42 4.10 -6.22 3.92
N LYS A 43 3.19 -5.66 4.75
CA LYS A 43 1.79 -5.52 4.38
C LYS A 43 1.59 -4.57 3.20
N LEU A 44 2.35 -3.46 3.17
CA LEU A 44 2.31 -2.51 2.06
C LEU A 44 2.79 -3.15 0.75
N ASP A 45 3.90 -3.90 0.79
CA ASP A 45 4.43 -4.63 -0.35
C ASP A 45 3.41 -5.65 -0.92
N LEU A 46 2.74 -6.40 -0.05
CA LEU A 46 1.70 -7.35 -0.47
C LEU A 46 0.51 -6.67 -1.15
N LEU A 47 0.06 -5.53 -0.63
CA LEU A 47 -1.03 -4.77 -1.24
C LEU A 47 -0.62 -4.15 -2.58
N ILE A 48 0.61 -3.66 -2.71
CA ILE A 48 1.16 -3.17 -3.98
C ILE A 48 1.12 -4.30 -5.03
N LEU A 49 1.55 -5.51 -4.66
CA LEU A 49 1.52 -6.66 -5.56
C LEU A 49 0.09 -7.04 -5.97
N GLU A 50 -0.86 -7.04 -5.04
CA GLU A 50 -2.27 -7.32 -5.34
C GLU A 50 -2.89 -6.25 -6.25
N VAL A 51 -2.59 -4.96 -6.04
CA VAL A 51 -3.00 -3.88 -6.96
C VAL A 51 -2.39 -4.07 -8.35
N GLN A 52 -1.09 -4.34 -8.43
CA GLN A 52 -0.43 -4.56 -9.73
C GLN A 52 -1.01 -5.77 -10.46
N LYS A 53 -1.29 -6.85 -9.74
CA LYS A 53 -1.94 -8.06 -10.28
C LYS A 53 -3.37 -7.78 -10.74
N ALA A 54 -4.14 -7.02 -9.97
CA ALA A 54 -5.49 -6.59 -10.34
C ALA A 54 -5.49 -5.68 -11.59
N LYS A 55 -4.58 -4.69 -11.64
CA LYS A 55 -4.40 -3.80 -12.81
C LYS A 55 -3.99 -4.59 -14.06
N LYS A 56 -3.08 -5.55 -13.92
CA LYS A 56 -2.63 -6.40 -15.03
C LYS A 56 -3.75 -7.29 -15.59
N LYS A 57 -4.67 -7.75 -14.74
CA LYS A 57 -5.84 -8.53 -15.15
C LYS A 57 -6.95 -7.69 -15.81
N CYS A 58 -7.04 -6.39 -15.50
CA CYS A 58 -8.08 -5.53 -16.05
C CYS A 58 -7.68 -4.84 -17.38
N CYS A 59 -6.39 -4.86 -17.74
CA CYS A 59 -5.88 -4.35 -19.02
C CYS A 59 -5.60 -5.46 -20.07
N GLN A 60 -6.17 -6.67 -19.91
CA GLN A 60 -6.11 -7.75 -20.90
C GLN A 60 -7.40 -7.87 -21.71
#